data_AF-A0A2G5UFZ5-F1
#
_entry.id   AF-A0A2G5UFZ5-F1
#
_cell.length_a   1.000
_cell.length_b   1.000
_cell.length_c   1.000
_cell.angle_alpha   90.00
_cell.angle_beta   90.00
_cell.angle_gamma   90.00
#
_symmetry.space_group_name_H-M   'P 1'
#
loop_
_entity.id
_entity.type
_entity.pdbx_description
1 polymer ?
#
loop_
_entity_poly.entity_id
_entity_poly.type
_entity_poly.pdbx_seq_one_letter_code
_entity_poly.pdbx_strand_id
1 'polypeptide(L)'
;MWIDAENVSNEGFVHVFHHLDKKSLVNCILACRRFQQLISNDSFWVEHARLNGTTDVLPPLIWRRAVTQKKFEGNDDGQIQVTNFNFDMKRMVLTGHGYSTITPKFESHFETARDQTIRGVLRSDDFLIRGPADGIRMETVEGQPDVSKCFAFSYTSGAILVFIDLLS
;
A
#
# COMPACT_ATOMS: atom_id res chain seq x y z
N MET A 1 11.82 36.31 28.31
CA MET A 1 12.75 35.22 28.69
C MET A 1 13.06 34.47 27.42
N TRP A 2 14.28 34.60 26.89
CA TRP A 2 14.70 33.89 25.68
C TRP A 2 15.28 32.56 26.14
N ILE A 3 14.61 31.46 25.80
CA ILE A 3 15.18 30.13 25.98
C ILE A 3 15.99 29.84 24.73
N ASP A 4 17.28 29.57 24.92
CA ASP A 4 18.13 29.13 23.81
C ASP A 4 17.64 27.77 23.29
N ALA A 5 17.52 27.64 21.97
CA ALA A 5 17.16 26.41 21.31
C ALA A 5 18.13 25.26 21.64
N GLU A 6 19.38 25.56 21.98
CA GLU A 6 20.35 24.56 22.44
C GLU A 6 19.93 23.88 23.74
N ASN A 7 19.22 24.60 24.62
CA ASN A 7 18.83 24.13 25.95
C ASN A 7 17.48 23.38 25.97
N VAL A 8 16.75 23.38 24.85
CA VAL A 8 15.50 22.61 24.72
C VAL A 8 15.86 21.15 24.41
N SER A 9 15.21 20.20 25.10
CA SER A 9 15.44 18.77 24.89
C SER A 9 14.97 18.33 23.49
N ASN A 10 15.55 17.24 22.98
CA ASN A 10 15.13 16.65 21.71
C ASN A 10 13.64 16.24 21.73
N GLU A 11 13.16 15.71 22.86
CA GLU A 11 11.76 15.35 23.08
C GLU A 11 10.83 16.56 23.01
N GLY A 12 11.25 17.70 23.59
CA GLY A 12 10.51 18.95 23.50
C GLY A 12 10.37 19.44 22.06
N PHE A 13 11.46 19.38 21.28
CA PHE A 13 11.40 19.71 19.85
C PHE A 13 10.50 18.77 19.06
N VAL A 14 10.61 17.46 19.27
CA VAL A 14 9.77 16.46 18.59
C VAL A 14 8.28 16.72 18.88
N HIS A 15 7.94 17.01 20.13
CA HIS A 15 6.58 17.37 20.52
C HIS A 15 6.09 18.61 19.76
N VAL A 16 6.90 19.67 19.68
CA VAL A 16 6.56 20.88 18.89
C VAL A 16 6.40 20.53 17.41
N PHE A 17 7.32 19.78 16.83
CA PHE A 17 7.32 19.43 15.42
C PHE A 17 6.05 18.66 15.00
N HIS A 18 5.52 17.79 15.86
CA HIS A 18 4.27 17.08 15.54
C HIS A 18 3.06 17.99 15.31
N HIS A 19 3.08 19.21 15.85
CA HIS A 19 2.00 20.20 15.74
C HIS A 19 2.25 21.24 14.63
N LEU A 20 3.38 21.15 13.93
CA LEU A 20 3.70 22.05 12.83
C LEU A 20 3.02 21.59 11.54
N ASP A 21 2.65 22.57 10.70
CA ASP A 21 2.17 22.30 9.36
C ASP A 21 3.32 21.80 8.44
N LYS A 22 2.94 21.22 7.30
CA LYS A 22 3.85 20.70 6.28
C LYS A 22 4.98 21.66 5.93
N LYS A 23 4.68 22.95 5.70
CA LYS A 23 5.67 23.93 5.26
C LYS A 23 6.67 24.23 6.37
N SER A 24 6.17 24.40 7.60
CA SER A 24 7.01 24.63 8.77
C SER A 24 7.94 23.44 9.06
N LEU A 25 7.44 22.20 8.94
CA LEU A 25 8.26 21.00 9.08
C LEU A 25 9.39 20.93 8.06
N VAL A 26 9.10 21.22 6.78
CA VAL A 26 10.14 21.29 5.74
C VAL A 26 11.19 22.34 6.08
N ASN A 27 10.77 23.51 6.56
CA ASN A 27 11.70 24.54 7.00
C ASN A 27 12.55 24.08 8.20
N CYS A 28 11.98 23.38 9.18
CA CYS A 28 12.73 22.82 10.31
C CYS A 28 13.80 21.82 9.84
N ILE A 29 13.50 20.97 8.86
CA ILE A 29 14.46 20.03 8.27
C ILE A 29 15.65 20.77 7.65
N LEU A 30 15.40 21.92 7.01
CA LEU A 30 16.43 22.74 6.36
C LEU A 30 17.18 23.65 7.33
N ALA A 31 16.60 23.96 8.50
CA ALA A 31 17.14 24.93 9.43
C ALA A 31 18.47 24.47 10.06
N CYS A 32 18.55 23.21 10.49
CA CYS A 32 19.79 22.66 11.04
C CYS A 32 19.83 21.12 11.02
N ARG A 33 21.05 20.57 11.12
CA ARG A 33 21.28 19.12 11.15
C ARG A 33 20.58 18.42 12.32
N ARG A 34 20.50 19.07 13.48
CA ARG A 34 19.83 18.52 14.66
C ARG A 34 18.35 18.27 14.37
N PHE A 35 17.65 19.26 13.81
CA PHE A 35 16.22 19.12 13.47
C PHE A 35 16.00 18.12 12.34
N GLN A 36 16.87 18.12 11.33
CA GLN A 36 16.86 17.10 10.29
C GLN A 36 16.91 15.67 10.88
N GLN A 37 17.79 15.42 11.85
CA GLN A 37 17.93 14.11 12.49
C GLN A 37 16.69 13.72 13.32
N LEU A 38 16.08 14.68 14.01
CA LEU A 38 14.85 14.43 14.78
C LEU A 38 13.66 14.08 13.88
N ILE A 39 13.62 14.65 12.67
CA ILE A 39 12.50 14.52 11.73
C ILE A 39 12.77 13.40 10.68
N SER A 40 13.99 12.85 10.61
CA SER A 40 14.34 11.86 9.58
C SER A 40 13.82 10.44 9.84
N ASN A 41 13.35 10.13 11.05
CA ASN A 41 12.91 8.78 11.42
C ASN A 41 11.48 8.50 10.96
N ASP A 42 11.21 7.31 10.42
CA ASP A 42 9.87 6.84 10.07
C ASP A 42 8.91 6.87 11.26
N SER A 43 9.39 6.61 12.48
CA SER A 43 8.55 6.68 13.69
C SER A 43 7.97 8.07 13.92
N PHE A 44 8.74 9.13 13.59
CA PHE A 44 8.25 10.50 13.66
C PHE A 44 7.07 10.71 12.71
N TRP A 45 7.17 10.27 11.46
CA TRP A 45 6.10 10.46 10.46
C TRP A 45 4.86 9.63 10.76
N VAL A 46 5.03 8.41 11.28
CA VAL A 46 3.91 7.58 11.75
C VAL A 46 3.16 8.27 12.88
N GLU A 47 3.87 8.81 13.88
CA GLU A 47 3.25 9.49 15.01
C GLU A 47 2.64 10.83 14.60
N HIS A 48 3.30 11.58 13.72
CA HIS A 48 2.76 12.82 13.16
C HIS A 48 1.44 12.59 12.42
N ALA A 49 1.35 11.55 11.58
CA ALA A 49 0.10 11.18 10.92
C ALA A 49 -0.99 10.74 11.90
N ARG A 50 -0.62 10.04 12.98
CA ARG A 50 -1.56 9.66 14.05
C ARG A 50 -2.15 10.89 14.75
N LEU A 51 -1.31 11.84 15.14
CA LEU A 51 -1.72 13.04 15.87
C LEU A 51 -2.57 13.99 15.00
N ASN A 52 -2.31 14.02 13.69
CA ASN A 52 -3.06 14.85 12.74
C ASN A 52 -4.27 14.13 12.10
N GLY A 53 -4.54 12.87 12.49
CA GLY A 53 -5.68 12.10 11.98
C GLY A 53 -5.57 11.67 10.52
N THR A 54 -4.38 11.66 9.94
CA THR A 54 -4.11 11.28 8.53
C THR A 54 -3.51 9.88 8.44
N THR A 55 -4.03 8.92 9.21
CA THR A 55 -3.48 7.56 9.28
C THR A 55 -3.81 6.70 8.07
N ASP A 56 -4.79 7.11 7.27
CA ASP A 56 -5.20 6.53 6.00
C ASP A 56 -4.08 6.53 4.96
N VAL A 57 -3.15 7.48 5.04
CA VAL A 57 -2.00 7.54 4.12
C VAL A 57 -0.90 6.55 4.47
N LEU A 58 -0.92 6.01 5.68
CA LEU A 58 0.10 5.08 6.15
C LEU A 58 -0.18 3.66 5.67
N PRO A 59 0.86 2.89 5.30
CA PRO A 59 0.69 1.46 5.04
C PRO A 59 0.13 0.74 6.29
N PRO A 60 -0.70 -0.31 6.09
CA PRO A 60 -1.19 -1.13 7.19
C PRO A 60 -0.05 -1.65 8.08
N LEU A 61 -0.30 -1.80 9.38
CA LEU A 61 0.73 -2.20 10.35
C LEU A 61 1.40 -3.53 9.99
N ILE A 62 0.63 -4.48 9.43
CA ILE A 62 1.14 -5.78 8.97
C ILE A 62 2.21 -5.59 7.89
N TRP A 63 1.94 -4.73 6.90
CA TRP A 63 2.88 -4.40 5.84
C TRP A 63 4.12 -3.69 6.37
N ARG A 64 3.95 -2.71 7.28
CA ARG A 64 5.09 -2.04 7.92
C ARG A 64 6.00 -3.03 8.66
N ARG A 65 5.42 -3.98 9.39
CA ARG A 65 6.17 -5.05 10.08
C ARG A 65 6.88 -5.98 9.10
N ALA A 66 6.22 -6.38 8.01
CA ALA A 66 6.82 -7.24 6.99
C ALA A 66 8.06 -6.60 6.37
N VAL A 67 8.00 -5.30 6.05
CA VAL A 67 9.13 -4.51 5.55
C VAL A 67 10.29 -4.48 6.52
N THR A 68 10.03 -4.14 7.79
CA THR A 68 11.08 -4.09 8.82
C THR A 68 11.71 -5.45 9.07
N GLN A 69 10.91 -6.51 9.06
CA GLN A 69 11.39 -7.88 9.29
C GLN A 69 12.02 -8.51 8.05
N LYS A 70 11.98 -7.83 6.89
CA LYS A 70 12.43 -8.35 5.59
C LYS A 70 11.84 -9.74 5.28
N LYS A 71 10.63 -10.01 5.78
CA LYS A 71 9.90 -11.27 5.62
C LYS A 71 9.11 -11.28 4.32
N PHE A 72 9.82 -11.04 3.23
CA PHE A 72 9.24 -11.28 1.93
C PHE A 72 9.85 -12.55 1.40
N GLU A 73 9.03 -13.59 1.34
CA GLU A 73 9.38 -14.81 0.64
C GLU A 73 9.35 -14.48 -0.86
N GLY A 74 10.51 -14.51 -1.51
CA GLY A 74 10.56 -14.50 -2.96
C GLY A 74 9.92 -15.78 -3.48
N ASN A 75 9.25 -15.71 -4.62
CA ASN A 75 8.90 -16.91 -5.36
C ASN A 75 10.17 -17.60 -5.88
N ASP A 76 10.08 -18.90 -6.18
CA ASP A 76 11.20 -19.74 -6.65
C ASP A 76 11.90 -19.19 -7.92
N ASP A 77 11.25 -18.27 -8.63
CA ASP A 77 11.76 -17.59 -9.82
C ASP A 77 12.60 -16.32 -9.53
N GLY A 78 12.77 -15.93 -8.25
CA GLY A 78 13.63 -14.81 -7.85
C GLY A 78 13.16 -13.42 -8.33
N GLN A 79 11.89 -13.27 -8.71
CA GLN A 79 11.43 -12.09 -9.46
C GLN A 79 11.09 -10.87 -8.59
N ILE A 80 11.02 -11.01 -7.27
CA ILE A 80 10.70 -9.88 -6.38
C ILE A 80 11.84 -9.69 -5.37
N GLN A 81 12.83 -8.86 -5.73
CA GLN A 81 13.90 -8.44 -4.83
C GLN A 81 13.42 -7.27 -3.94
N VAL A 82 12.84 -7.62 -2.80
CA VAL A 82 12.26 -6.67 -1.82
C VAL A 82 13.14 -6.46 -0.59
N THR A 83 14.36 -6.99 -0.60
CA THR A 83 15.37 -6.76 0.45
C THR A 83 15.65 -5.27 0.67
N ASN A 84 15.62 -4.47 -0.40
CA ASN A 84 15.83 -3.02 -0.35
C ASN A 84 14.54 -2.19 -0.28
N PHE A 85 13.38 -2.85 -0.27
CA PHE A 85 12.11 -2.13 -0.19
C PHE A 85 11.94 -1.51 1.20
N ASN A 86 11.60 -0.23 1.23
CA ASN A 86 11.20 0.56 2.39
C ASN A 86 10.10 1.54 1.97
N PHE A 87 9.16 1.82 2.87
CA PHE A 87 8.17 2.87 2.66
C PHE A 87 8.81 4.24 2.91
N ASP A 88 8.56 5.21 2.02
CA ASP A 88 8.92 6.61 2.26
C ASP A 88 7.82 7.30 3.08
N MET A 89 7.81 7.03 4.40
CA MET A 89 6.78 7.55 5.31
C MET A 89 6.71 9.08 5.26
N LYS A 90 7.87 9.73 5.16
CA LYS A 90 7.96 11.18 5.01
C LYS A 90 7.18 11.66 3.80
N ARG A 91 7.47 11.12 2.62
CA ARG A 91 6.79 11.53 1.38
C ARG A 91 5.31 11.23 1.43
N MET A 92 4.91 10.06 1.93
CA MET A 92 3.50 9.65 2.01
C MET A 92 2.69 10.62 2.89
N VAL A 93 3.20 10.91 4.09
CA VAL A 93 2.53 11.83 5.03
C VAL A 93 2.54 13.28 4.53
N LEU A 94 3.65 13.76 3.97
CA LEU A 94 3.72 15.13 3.46
C LEU A 94 2.87 15.36 2.20
N THR A 95 2.77 14.37 1.32
CA THR A 95 1.99 14.52 0.08
C THR A 95 0.50 14.26 0.28
N GLY A 96 0.11 13.56 1.35
CA GLY A 96 -1.24 13.04 1.52
C GLY A 96 -1.57 11.91 0.54
N HIS A 97 -0.61 11.50 -0.30
CA HIS A 97 -0.76 10.41 -1.26
C HIS A 97 -0.12 9.18 -0.65
N GLY A 98 -0.96 8.42 0.03
CA GLY A 98 -0.54 7.31 0.85
C GLY A 98 -0.22 6.03 0.11
N TYR A 99 -0.05 4.98 0.92
CA TYR A 99 -0.08 3.61 0.47
C TYR A 99 -1.45 3.34 -0.14
N SER A 100 -1.53 3.32 -1.46
CA SER A 100 -2.65 2.72 -2.15
C SER A 100 -2.24 1.29 -2.46
N THR A 101 -2.92 0.30 -1.87
CA THR A 101 -2.91 -1.02 -2.47
C THR A 101 -3.42 -0.80 -3.89
N ILE A 102 -2.61 -1.11 -4.89
CA ILE A 102 -3.14 -1.17 -6.25
C ILE A 102 -4.11 -2.34 -6.21
N THR A 103 -5.39 -2.02 -6.03
CA THR A 103 -6.48 -2.95 -6.14
C THR A 103 -6.97 -2.77 -7.57
N PRO A 104 -6.44 -3.52 -8.56
CA PRO A 104 -6.97 -3.44 -9.90
C PRO A 104 -8.47 -3.70 -9.81
N LYS A 105 -9.26 -2.70 -10.19
CA LYS A 105 -10.71 -2.82 -10.20
C LYS A 105 -11.06 -3.68 -11.42
N PHE A 106 -11.21 -4.98 -11.21
CA PHE A 106 -11.70 -5.88 -12.23
C PHE A 106 -13.22 -5.75 -12.31
N GLU A 107 -13.71 -4.77 -13.06
CA GLU A 107 -15.12 -4.68 -13.40
C GLU A 107 -15.43 -5.70 -14.48
N SER A 108 -16.16 -6.74 -14.08
CA SER A 108 -16.45 -7.86 -14.94
C SER A 108 -17.96 -7.98 -15.10
N HIS A 109 -18.44 -8.06 -16.33
CA HIS A 109 -19.84 -8.38 -16.63
C HIS A 109 -20.08 -9.89 -16.67
N PHE A 110 -19.35 -10.68 -15.88
CA PHE A 110 -19.47 -12.15 -15.85
C PHE A 110 -20.91 -12.62 -15.59
N GLU A 111 -21.69 -11.82 -14.87
CA GLU A 111 -23.11 -12.10 -14.60
C GLU A 111 -23.97 -12.13 -15.87
N THR A 112 -23.52 -11.46 -16.93
CA THR A 112 -24.19 -11.43 -18.24
C THR A 112 -23.78 -12.60 -19.13
N ALA A 113 -22.76 -13.38 -18.74
CA ALA A 113 -22.43 -14.61 -19.43
C ALA A 113 -23.57 -15.63 -19.26
N ARG A 114 -23.85 -16.39 -20.31
CA ARG A 114 -25.04 -17.25 -20.45
C ARG A 114 -25.25 -18.24 -19.29
N ASP A 115 -24.17 -18.63 -18.63
CA ASP A 115 -24.10 -19.55 -17.49
C ASP A 115 -23.12 -19.05 -16.39
N GLN A 116 -22.82 -17.75 -16.37
CA GLN A 116 -21.81 -17.14 -15.47
C GLN A 116 -20.43 -17.82 -15.53
N THR A 117 -20.12 -18.49 -16.64
CA THR A 117 -18.90 -19.28 -16.82
C THR A 117 -18.11 -18.77 -18.02
N ILE A 118 -16.80 -18.59 -17.85
CA ILE A 118 -15.88 -18.31 -18.95
C ILE A 118 -15.14 -19.58 -19.31
N ARG A 119 -15.25 -19.97 -20.59
CA ARG A 119 -14.54 -21.10 -21.17
C ARG A 119 -13.59 -20.60 -22.26
N GLY A 120 -12.42 -21.25 -22.36
CA GLY A 120 -11.41 -20.92 -23.36
C GLY A 120 -10.47 -19.79 -22.91
N VAL A 121 -9.90 -19.08 -23.89
CA VAL A 121 -8.92 -18.02 -23.65
C VAL A 121 -9.50 -16.68 -24.08
N LEU A 122 -9.53 -15.71 -23.16
CA LEU A 122 -9.86 -14.31 -23.43
C LEU A 122 -8.63 -13.46 -23.17
N ARG A 123 -8.26 -12.62 -24.12
CA ARG A 123 -7.08 -11.76 -24.04
C ARG A 123 -7.43 -10.34 -24.46
N SER A 124 -6.98 -9.40 -23.66
CA SER A 124 -6.89 -7.97 -23.97
C SER A 124 -5.45 -7.51 -23.71
N ASP A 125 -5.16 -6.24 -23.95
CA ASP A 125 -3.92 -5.59 -23.52
C ASP A 125 -3.84 -5.48 -21.99
N ASP A 126 -5.00 -5.36 -21.33
CA ASP A 126 -5.09 -5.17 -19.87
C ASP A 126 -5.26 -6.46 -19.07
N PHE A 127 -5.64 -7.58 -19.71
CA PHE A 127 -5.88 -8.84 -19.00
C PHE A 127 -5.75 -10.11 -19.87
N LEU A 128 -5.54 -11.25 -19.21
CA LEU A 128 -5.59 -12.59 -19.80
C LEU A 128 -6.38 -13.55 -18.88
N ILE A 129 -7.43 -14.16 -19.41
CA ILE A 129 -8.22 -15.19 -18.73
C ILE A 129 -8.07 -16.51 -19.46
N ARG A 130 -7.78 -17.57 -18.72
CA ARG A 130 -7.68 -18.96 -19.19
C ARG A 130 -8.64 -19.82 -18.38
N GLY A 131 -9.78 -20.17 -18.97
CA GLY A 131 -10.77 -21.09 -18.41
C GLY A 131 -10.76 -22.44 -19.13
N PRO A 132 -9.83 -23.36 -18.82
CA PRO A 132 -9.80 -24.70 -19.38
C PRO A 132 -10.90 -25.59 -18.79
N ALA A 133 -11.10 -26.77 -19.37
CA ALA A 133 -12.08 -27.76 -18.93
C ALA A 133 -13.50 -27.16 -18.79
N ASP A 134 -14.06 -27.16 -17.58
CA ASP A 134 -15.39 -26.59 -17.35
C ASP A 134 -15.40 -25.07 -17.26
N GLY A 135 -14.24 -24.43 -17.32
CA GLY A 135 -14.08 -22.99 -17.30
C GLY A 135 -13.86 -22.43 -15.90
N ILE A 136 -14.00 -21.11 -15.80
CA ILE A 136 -14.00 -20.37 -14.53
C ILE A 136 -15.42 -19.87 -14.31
N ARG A 137 -16.03 -20.26 -13.20
CA ARG A 137 -17.40 -19.89 -12.84
C ARG A 137 -17.41 -18.83 -11.75
N MET A 138 -18.35 -17.89 -11.83
CA MET A 138 -18.62 -16.97 -10.73
C MET A 138 -19.65 -17.60 -9.78
N GLU A 139 -19.34 -17.63 -8.48
CA GLU A 139 -20.21 -18.23 -7.46
C GLU A 139 -20.48 -17.23 -6.35
N THR A 140 -21.68 -17.29 -5.76
CA THR A 140 -22.03 -16.49 -4.58
C THR A 140 -21.38 -17.10 -3.34
N VAL A 141 -20.78 -16.25 -2.50
CA VAL A 141 -20.19 -16.68 -1.23
C VAL A 141 -21.15 -16.35 -0.10
N GLU A 142 -21.61 -17.37 0.63
CA GLU A 142 -22.39 -17.17 1.84
C GLU A 142 -21.48 -16.95 3.06
N GLY A 143 -21.85 -16.03 3.94
CA GLY A 143 -21.17 -15.83 5.23
C GLY A 143 -19.96 -14.87 5.24
N GLN A 144 -19.64 -14.22 4.11
CA GLN A 144 -18.62 -13.17 4.02
C GLN A 144 -19.31 -11.80 3.79
N PRO A 145 -19.35 -10.88 4.77
CA PRO A 145 -20.10 -9.63 4.66
C PRO A 145 -19.56 -8.67 3.59
N ASP A 146 -18.25 -8.76 3.30
CA ASP A 146 -17.57 -7.84 2.38
C ASP A 146 -17.28 -8.46 1.00
N VAL A 147 -17.59 -9.74 0.79
CA VAL A 147 -17.35 -10.46 -0.46
C VAL A 147 -18.60 -11.23 -0.86
N SER A 148 -19.31 -10.73 -1.87
CA SER A 148 -20.55 -11.35 -2.34
C SER A 148 -20.31 -12.49 -3.34
N LYS A 149 -19.18 -12.50 -4.04
CA LYS A 149 -18.88 -13.46 -5.12
C LYS A 149 -17.41 -13.85 -5.19
N CYS A 150 -17.14 -15.05 -5.69
CA CYS A 150 -15.79 -15.55 -5.96
C CYS A 150 -15.68 -16.22 -7.34
N PHE A 151 -14.45 -16.44 -7.80
CA PHE A 151 -14.15 -17.24 -8.99
C PHE A 151 -13.81 -18.68 -8.58
N ALA A 152 -14.60 -19.63 -9.04
CA ALA A 152 -14.34 -21.06 -8.91
C ALA A 152 -13.66 -21.59 -10.17
N PHE A 153 -12.50 -22.23 -10.00
CA PHE A 153 -11.72 -22.82 -11.08
C PHE A 153 -12.06 -24.30 -11.24
N SER A 154 -12.09 -24.79 -12.49
CA SER A 154 -12.26 -26.21 -12.80
C SER A 154 -11.04 -27.05 -12.36
N TYR A 155 -11.13 -28.37 -12.54
CA TYR A 155 -10.10 -29.36 -12.15
C TYR A 155 -8.78 -29.23 -12.92
N THR A 156 -8.76 -28.44 -14.00
CA THR A 156 -7.55 -28.14 -14.77
C THR A 156 -7.08 -26.72 -14.47
N SER A 157 -5.76 -26.50 -14.37
CA SER A 157 -5.16 -25.21 -14.03
C SER A 157 -5.60 -24.09 -14.99
N GLY A 158 -6.47 -23.21 -14.49
CA GLY A 158 -6.84 -21.96 -15.13
C GLY A 158 -6.11 -20.75 -14.52
N ALA A 159 -6.32 -19.57 -15.11
CA ALA A 159 -5.73 -18.33 -14.60
C ALA A 159 -6.58 -17.10 -14.95
N ILE A 160 -6.58 -16.10 -14.07
CA ILE A 160 -6.97 -14.72 -14.37
C ILE A 160 -5.73 -13.86 -14.09
N LEU A 161 -5.24 -13.16 -15.10
CA LEU A 161 -4.08 -12.28 -15.03
C LEU A 161 -4.54 -10.86 -15.40
N VAL A 162 -4.16 -9.88 -14.57
CA VAL A 162 -4.41 -8.46 -14.83
C VAL A 162 -3.06 -7.76 -14.99
N PHE A 163 -2.91 -6.99 -16.05
CA PHE A 163 -1.72 -6.19 -16.32
C PHE A 163 -1.96 -4.78 -15.80
N ILE A 164 -1.02 -4.28 -15.00
CA ILE A 164 -1.10 -2.95 -14.39
C ILE A 164 0.08 -2.14 -14.90
N ASP A 165 -0.20 -1.07 -15.63
CA ASP A 165 0.81 -0.09 -15.98
C ASP A 165 1.02 0.90 -14.83
N LEU A 166 2.25 0.97 -14.33
CA LEU A 166 2.65 1.84 -13.23
C LEU A 166 3.20 3.19 -13.70
N LEU A 167 3.28 3.43 -15.01
CA LEU A 167 4.03 4.55 -15.62
C LEU A 167 3.16 5.56 -16.39
N SER A 168 1.84 5.57 -16.18
CA SER A 168 0.94 6.56 -16.81
C SER A 168 0.90 7.92 -16.10
#